data_AF-A0A4W3I2K2-F1
#
_entry.id   AF-A0A4W3I2K2-F1
#
_cell.length_a   1.000
_cell.length_b   1.000
_cell.length_c   1.000
_cell.angle_alpha   90.00
_cell.angle_beta   90.00
_cell.angle_gamma   90.00
#
_symmetry.space_group_name_H-M   'P 1'
#
loop_
_entity.id
_entity.type
_entity.pdbx_description
1 polymer ?
#
loop_
_entity_poly.entity_id
_entity_poly.type
_entity_poly.pdbx_seq_one_letter_code
_entity_poly.pdbx_strand_id
1 'polypeptide(L)'
;MASIGRHTGCLVQHLMIQNRKTFYDQLRGLSKATALLGSCRDKKSCKVAFPQAELRKRLSPQQYHVTQEKGTESAFTGEYTFNKDDGIYQCVVCKTPLFK
;
A
#
# COMPACT_ATOMS: atom_id res chain seq x y z
N MET A 1 -70.24 -7.07 0.27
CA MET A 1 -69.54 -6.61 -0.94
C MET A 1 -68.73 -5.38 -0.59
N ALA A 2 -67.48 -5.32 -1.05
CA ALA A 2 -66.53 -4.20 -1.04
C ALA A 2 -65.96 -3.72 0.33
N SER A 3 -64.66 -3.93 0.40
CA SER A 3 -63.65 -3.67 1.43
C SER A 3 -63.16 -2.21 1.52
N ILE A 4 -62.94 -1.76 2.76
CA ILE A 4 -61.76 -1.07 3.33
C ILE A 4 -60.91 -0.20 2.39
N GLY A 5 -60.70 1.06 2.78
CA GLY A 5 -59.61 1.88 2.25
C GLY A 5 -59.52 3.29 2.84
N ARG A 6 -59.43 3.41 4.17
CA ARG A 6 -58.95 4.64 4.83
C ARG A 6 -57.48 4.82 4.48
N HIS A 7 -57.08 5.96 3.93
CA HIS A 7 -55.86 6.65 4.33
C HIS A 7 -55.91 8.10 3.83
N THR A 8 -56.28 8.96 4.78
CA THR A 8 -55.99 10.39 4.84
C THR A 8 -54.51 10.64 4.54
N GLY A 9 -54.24 11.67 3.74
CA GLY A 9 -52.90 12.06 3.34
C GLY A 9 -52.05 12.60 4.49
N CYS A 10 -50.75 12.76 4.23
CA CYS A 10 -49.93 13.78 4.86
C CYS A 10 -48.62 13.92 4.08
N LEU A 11 -48.44 15.08 3.46
CA LEU A 11 -47.14 15.66 3.17
C LEU A 11 -46.33 15.69 4.48
N VAL A 12 -45.26 14.91 4.58
CA VAL A 12 -44.22 15.16 5.58
C VAL A 12 -42.85 15.03 4.92
N GLN A 13 -42.30 16.21 4.70
CA GLN A 13 -40.91 16.51 4.45
C GLN A 13 -40.08 16.16 5.69
N HIS A 14 -39.40 15.01 5.70
CA HIS A 14 -38.09 14.84 6.36
C HIS A 14 -37.54 13.40 6.23
N LEU A 15 -36.21 13.33 6.17
CA LEU A 15 -35.35 12.13 6.11
C LEU A 15 -35.21 11.62 4.67
N MET A 16 -34.07 11.76 4.00
CA MET A 16 -32.86 11.08 4.44
C MET A 16 -31.58 11.68 3.85
N ILE A 17 -30.63 11.92 4.76
CA ILE A 17 -29.19 11.77 4.60
C ILE A 17 -28.90 10.35 4.06
N GLN A 18 -29.05 10.09 2.76
CA GLN A 18 -28.83 8.77 2.15
C GLN A 18 -27.99 8.84 0.85
N ASN A 19 -27.06 9.81 0.73
CA ASN A 19 -26.14 9.82 -0.41
C ASN A 19 -24.69 10.17 -0.11
N ARG A 20 -24.23 9.97 1.14
CA ARG A 20 -22.78 10.01 1.46
C ARG A 20 -22.16 8.63 1.71
N LYS A 21 -22.98 7.61 2.00
CA LYS A 21 -22.52 6.23 2.21
C LYS A 21 -22.23 5.53 0.88
N THR A 22 -23.05 5.76 -0.14
CA THR A 22 -22.91 5.16 -1.50
C THR A 22 -21.66 5.65 -2.25
N PHE A 23 -21.25 6.91 -2.08
CA PHE A 23 -20.03 7.45 -2.67
C PHE A 23 -18.75 6.81 -2.06
N TYR A 24 -18.69 6.70 -0.73
CA TYR A 24 -17.57 6.06 -0.03
C TYR A 24 -17.56 4.53 -0.12
N ASP A 25 -18.69 3.90 -0.47
CA ASP A 25 -18.76 2.48 -0.84
C ASP A 25 -18.26 2.23 -2.28
N GLN A 26 -18.55 3.11 -3.25
CA GLN A 26 -18.01 3.00 -4.61
C GLN A 26 -16.48 3.18 -4.68
N LEU A 27 -15.90 4.04 -3.83
CA LEU A 27 -14.44 4.19 -3.74
C LEU A 27 -13.74 3.00 -3.05
N ARG A 28 -14.45 2.16 -2.28
CA ARG A 28 -13.87 0.94 -1.68
C ARG A 28 -13.65 -0.19 -2.67
N GLY A 29 -14.35 -0.20 -3.81
CA GLY A 29 -14.15 -1.18 -4.89
C GLY A 29 -12.85 -0.99 -5.68
N LEU A 30 -12.33 0.24 -5.74
CA LEU A 30 -11.06 0.58 -6.41
C LEU A 30 -9.82 0.06 -5.67
N SER A 31 -9.94 -0.31 -4.39
CA SER A 31 -8.82 -0.81 -3.57
C SER A 31 -8.29 -2.19 -3.99
N LYS A 32 -9.15 -3.06 -4.55
CA LYS A 32 -8.73 -4.41 -5.00
C LYS A 32 -7.90 -4.38 -6.28
N ALA A 33 -8.14 -3.41 -7.17
CA ALA A 33 -7.39 -3.28 -8.40
C ALA A 33 -5.96 -2.75 -8.15
N THR A 34 -5.78 -1.85 -7.17
CA THR A 34 -4.45 -1.34 -6.79
C THR A 34 -3.56 -2.43 -6.19
N ALA A 35 -4.13 -3.45 -5.54
CA ALA A 35 -3.37 -4.59 -5.01
C ALA A 35 -2.75 -5.50 -6.08
N LEU A 36 -3.20 -5.42 -7.34
CA LEU A 36 -2.70 -6.28 -8.44
C LEU A 36 -1.37 -5.80 -9.02
N LEU A 37 -0.94 -4.57 -8.70
CA LEU A 37 0.39 -4.03 -9.04
C LEU A 37 1.43 -4.35 -7.95
N GLY A 38 1.45 -5.58 -7.46
CA GLY A 38 2.40 -6.04 -6.42
C GLY A 38 3.87 -6.00 -6.86
N SER A 39 4.79 -6.23 -5.92
CA SER A 39 6.23 -6.27 -6.18
C SER A 39 6.62 -7.47 -7.06
N CYS A 40 7.82 -7.45 -7.65
CA CYS A 40 8.31 -8.62 -8.40
C CYS A 40 8.38 -9.88 -7.52
N ARG A 41 8.56 -9.71 -6.21
CA ARG A 41 8.70 -10.80 -5.25
C ARG A 41 7.36 -11.46 -4.97
N ASP A 42 6.29 -10.66 -4.87
CA ASP A 42 4.93 -11.18 -4.69
C ASP A 42 4.49 -12.02 -5.90
N LYS A 43 4.88 -11.58 -7.11
CA LYS A 43 4.60 -12.28 -8.38
C LYS A 43 5.62 -13.36 -8.74
N LYS A 44 6.60 -13.66 -7.88
CA LYS A 44 7.72 -14.60 -8.13
C LYS A 44 8.41 -14.40 -9.49
N SER A 45 8.55 -13.16 -9.93
CA SER A 45 9.07 -12.78 -11.27
C SER A 45 10.31 -11.89 -11.21
N CYS A 46 10.98 -11.81 -10.05
CA CYS A 46 12.23 -11.05 -9.94
C CYS A 46 13.33 -11.68 -10.80
N LYS A 47 14.05 -10.84 -11.56
CA LYS A 47 15.16 -11.27 -12.43
C LYS A 47 16.34 -11.87 -11.65
N VAL A 48 16.52 -11.44 -10.41
CA VAL A 48 17.59 -11.88 -9.51
C VAL A 48 16.96 -12.26 -8.17
N ALA A 49 17.36 -13.40 -7.61
CA ALA A 49 16.92 -13.88 -6.31
C ALA A 49 18.12 -14.42 -5.53
N PHE A 50 18.15 -14.15 -4.23
CA PHE A 50 19.18 -14.64 -3.31
C PHE A 50 18.53 -15.47 -2.19
N PRO A 51 19.18 -16.54 -1.71
CA PRO A 51 18.72 -17.29 -0.53
C PRO A 51 18.69 -16.40 0.72
N GLN A 52 17.69 -16.59 1.59
CA GLN A 52 17.59 -15.79 2.82
C GLN A 52 18.81 -15.94 3.74
N ALA A 53 19.39 -17.15 3.82
CA ALA A 53 20.57 -17.41 4.63
C ALA A 53 21.81 -16.64 4.14
N GLU A 54 21.94 -16.43 2.81
CA GLU A 54 22.99 -15.60 2.25
C GLU A 54 22.79 -14.12 2.61
N LEU A 55 21.55 -13.63 2.45
CA LEU A 55 21.22 -12.24 2.77
C LEU A 55 21.42 -11.92 4.25
N ARG A 56 21.09 -12.84 5.16
CA ARG A 56 21.31 -12.69 6.61
C ARG A 56 22.80 -12.65 6.98
N LYS A 57 23.67 -13.28 6.20
CA LYS A 57 25.13 -13.25 6.42
C LYS A 57 25.78 -11.99 5.85
N ARG A 58 25.27 -11.50 4.71
CA ARG A 58 25.89 -10.37 3.97
C ARG A 58 25.40 -9.00 4.43
N LEU A 59 24.14 -8.88 4.85
CA LEU A 59 23.52 -7.61 5.22
C LEU A 59 23.60 -7.37 6.72
N SER A 60 23.68 -6.10 7.11
CA SER A 60 23.47 -5.74 8.51
C SER A 60 22.02 -6.05 8.93
N PRO A 61 21.74 -6.24 10.24
CA PRO A 61 20.38 -6.49 10.73
C PRO A 61 19.37 -5.43 10.27
N GLN A 62 19.77 -4.14 10.29
CA GLN A 62 18.93 -3.02 9.84
C GLN A 62 18.66 -3.08 8.32
N GLN A 63 19.69 -3.34 7.51
CA GLN A 63 19.53 -3.47 6.05
C GLN A 63 18.63 -4.65 5.69
N TYR A 64 18.77 -5.77 6.39
CA TYR A 64 17.90 -6.93 6.19
C TYR A 64 16.44 -6.58 6.53
N HIS A 65 16.20 -5.96 7.68
CA HIS A 65 14.86 -5.55 8.11
C HIS A 65 14.19 -4.61 7.09
N VAL A 66 14.89 -3.56 6.66
CA VAL A 66 14.37 -2.59 5.70
C VAL A 66 14.08 -3.26 4.33
N THR A 67 15.04 -4.02 3.80
CA THR A 67 14.92 -4.54 2.42
C THR A 67 14.07 -5.80 2.30
N GLN A 68 14.05 -6.67 3.31
CA GLN A 68 13.41 -7.99 3.23
C GLN A 68 12.07 -8.07 3.96
N GLU A 69 11.90 -7.26 5.00
CA GLU A 69 10.72 -7.28 5.89
C GLU A 69 9.85 -6.03 5.72
N LYS A 70 10.16 -5.19 4.72
CA LYS A 70 9.48 -3.91 4.46
C LYS A 70 9.51 -2.97 5.67
N GLY A 71 10.58 -3.06 6.47
CA GLY A 71 10.83 -2.18 7.61
C GLY A 71 11.23 -0.77 7.17
N THR A 72 11.18 0.16 8.13
CA THR A 72 11.57 1.55 7.95
C THR A 72 12.62 1.89 9.00
N GLU A 73 13.74 2.49 8.59
CA GLU A 73 14.72 2.98 9.54
C GLU A 73 14.19 4.17 10.36
N SER A 74 14.77 4.40 11.53
CA SER A 74 14.41 5.56 12.34
C SER A 74 14.78 6.87 11.65
N ALA A 75 14.05 7.93 11.94
CA ALA A 75 14.30 9.22 11.34
C ALA A 75 15.73 9.70 11.62
N PHE A 76 16.41 10.18 10.58
CA PHE A 76 17.77 10.73 10.64
C PHE A 76 18.87 9.75 11.08
N THR A 77 18.65 8.44 11.01
CA THR A 77 19.67 7.43 11.38
C THR A 77 20.38 6.78 10.19
N GLY A 78 19.92 7.01 8.95
CA GLY A 78 20.52 6.43 7.76
C GLY A 78 21.88 7.05 7.44
N GLU A 79 22.87 6.23 7.07
CA GLU A 79 24.24 6.64 6.72
C GLU A 79 24.27 7.73 5.64
N TYR A 80 23.38 7.62 4.65
CA TYR A 80 23.30 8.53 3.52
C TYR A 80 22.30 9.69 3.72
N THR A 81 21.74 9.88 4.92
CA THR A 81 20.73 10.94 5.18
C THR A 81 21.26 12.34 4.86
N PHE A 82 22.54 12.59 5.15
CA PHE A 82 23.18 13.89 4.96
C PHE A 82 24.36 13.83 3.99
N ASN A 83 24.53 12.72 3.25
CA ASN A 83 25.58 12.60 2.27
C ASN A 83 25.29 13.49 1.05
N LYS A 84 26.30 14.22 0.58
CA LYS A 84 26.23 15.13 -0.58
C LYS A 84 27.35 14.89 -1.58
N ASP A 85 28.02 13.75 -1.45
CA ASP A 85 29.13 13.42 -2.33
C ASP A 85 28.59 12.97 -3.69
N ASP A 86 29.33 13.28 -4.76
CA ASP A 86 28.98 12.83 -6.10
C ASP A 86 29.20 11.31 -6.21
N GLY A 87 28.22 10.58 -6.76
CA GLY A 87 28.31 9.13 -6.86
C GLY A 87 27.11 8.47 -7.51
N ILE A 88 27.00 7.15 -7.36
CA ILE A 88 25.82 6.38 -7.78
C ILE A 88 25.37 5.50 -6.62
N TYR A 89 24.15 5.73 -6.16
CA TYR A 89 23.50 4.90 -5.15
C TYR A 89 22.98 3.62 -5.80
N GLN A 90 23.43 2.48 -5.29
CA GLN A 90 23.07 1.16 -5.80
C GLN A 90 22.21 0.41 -4.77
N CYS A 91 21.34 -0.48 -5.25
CA CYS A 91 20.60 -1.38 -4.38
C CYS A 91 21.58 -2.23 -3.56
N VAL A 92 21.47 -2.18 -2.23
CA VAL A 92 22.36 -2.92 -1.33
C VAL A 92 22.29 -4.45 -1.55
N VAL A 93 21.15 -4.95 -2.05
CA VAL A 93 20.89 -6.38 -2.29
C VAL A 93 21.41 -6.86 -3.64
N CYS A 94 21.00 -6.24 -4.75
CA CYS A 94 21.31 -6.73 -6.11
C CYS A 94 22.32 -5.87 -6.87
N LYS A 95 22.82 -4.78 -6.27
CA LYS A 95 23.80 -3.85 -6.86
C LYS A 95 23.34 -3.14 -8.14
N THR A 96 22.04 -3.18 -8.46
CA THR A 96 21.48 -2.37 -9.53
C THR A 96 21.58 -0.88 -9.18
N PRO A 97 22.08 -0.03 -10.08
CA PRO A 97 22.11 1.43 -9.86
C PRO A 97 20.69 2.00 -9.79
N LEU A 98 20.44 2.87 -8.82
CA LEU A 98 19.13 3.46 -8.55
C LEU A 98 19.13 4.99 -8.74
N PHE A 99 20.10 5.68 -8.15
CA PHE A 99 20.17 7.15 -8.15
C PHE A 99 21.59 7.63 -8.49
N LYS A 100 21.70 8.80 -9.10
CA LYS A 100 22.95 9.55 -9.34
C LYS A 100 22.96 10.78 -8.45
#